data_AF-A0A7G9FC70-F1
#
_entry.id   AF-A0A7G9FC70-F1
#
_cell.length_a   1.000
_cell.length_b   1.000
_cell.length_c   1.000
_cell.angle_alpha   90.00
_cell.angle_beta   90.00
_cell.angle_gamma   90.00
#
_symmetry.space_group_name_H-M   'P 1'
#
loop_
_entity.id
_entity.type
_entity.pdbx_description
1 polymer ?
#
loop_
_entity_poly.entity_id
_entity_poly.type
_entity_poly.pdbx_seq_one_letter_code
_entity_poly.pdbx_strand_id
1 'polypeptide(L)'
;MTPAFVVINENTWQKLDVDDREIIKASIAKNIEWQNNEIVKQEKELIAALEAQGITVITPDVESFRVATLKTLPPMFEAKWGKGTWESIQDIQ
;
A
#
# COMPACT_ATOMS: atom_id res chain seq x y z
N MET A 1 5.53 -1.51 1.13
CA MET A 1 4.21 -2.15 1.01
C MET A 1 3.31 -1.35 0.09
N THR A 2 2.87 -1.93 -1.01
CA THR A 2 1.87 -1.33 -1.91
C THR A 2 0.47 -1.65 -1.38
N PRO A 3 -0.43 -0.68 -1.17
CA PRO A 3 -1.79 -0.97 -0.71
C PRO A 3 -2.55 -1.85 -1.70
N ALA A 4 -3.17 -2.92 -1.21
CA ALA A 4 -4.09 -3.75 -1.96
C ALA A 4 -5.50 -3.59 -1.40
N PHE A 5 -6.42 -3.09 -2.21
CA PHE A 5 -7.80 -2.88 -1.78
C PHE A 5 -8.61 -4.17 -1.89
N VAL A 6 -9.32 -4.51 -0.82
CA VAL A 6 -10.38 -5.52 -0.87
C VAL A 6 -11.66 -4.81 -1.29
N VAL A 7 -12.16 -5.15 -2.48
CA VAL A 7 -13.36 -4.54 -3.04
C VAL A 7 -14.45 -5.59 -3.25
N ILE A 8 -15.69 -5.19 -3.03
CA ILE A 8 -16.88 -5.98 -3.31
C ILE A 8 -17.80 -5.16 -4.21
N ASN A 9 -18.55 -5.84 -5.09
CA ASN A 9 -19.57 -5.19 -5.89
C ASN A 9 -20.64 -4.55 -4.99
N GLU A 10 -20.93 -3.25 -5.21
CA GLU A 10 -21.85 -2.48 -4.36
C GLU A 10 -23.27 -3.08 -4.31
N ASN A 11 -23.82 -3.51 -5.45
CA ASN A 11 -25.15 -4.13 -5.48
C ASN A 11 -25.19 -5.46 -4.72
N THR A 12 -24.07 -6.17 -4.63
CA THR A 12 -23.95 -7.39 -3.83
C THR A 12 -23.83 -7.04 -2.36
N TRP A 13 -23.02 -6.04 -2.03
CA TRP A 13 -22.85 -5.54 -0.67
C TRP A 13 -24.17 -5.10 -0.03
N GLN A 14 -25.01 -4.36 -0.76
CA GLN A 14 -26.31 -3.88 -0.25
C GLN A 14 -27.37 -4.98 -0.10
N LYS A 15 -27.17 -6.15 -0.71
CA LYS A 15 -28.07 -7.31 -0.53
C LYS A 15 -27.78 -8.11 0.74
N LEU A 16 -26.64 -7.87 1.38
CA LEU A 16 -26.29 -8.52 2.64
C LEU A 16 -27.01 -7.85 3.80
N ASP A 17 -27.40 -8.66 4.77
CA ASP A 17 -27.93 -8.17 6.03
C ASP A 17 -26.88 -7.32 6.77
N VAL A 18 -27.33 -6.45 7.66
CA VAL A 18 -26.43 -5.58 8.44
C VAL A 18 -25.42 -6.41 9.23
N ASP A 19 -25.88 -7.48 9.88
CA ASP A 19 -25.03 -8.34 10.71
C ASP A 19 -23.93 -9.03 9.88
N ASP A 20 -24.27 -9.52 8.68
CA ASP A 20 -23.29 -10.12 7.76
C ASP A 20 -22.25 -9.10 7.28
N ARG A 21 -22.68 -7.86 6.99
CA ARG A 21 -21.75 -6.77 6.62
C ARG A 21 -20.77 -6.47 7.75
N GLU A 22 -21.22 -6.45 8.99
CA GLU A 22 -20.34 -6.21 10.14
C GLU A 22 -19.38 -7.39 10.37
N ILE A 23 -19.82 -8.63 10.18
CA ILE A 23 -18.94 -9.81 10.23
C ILE A 23 -17.84 -9.69 9.16
N ILE A 24 -18.19 -9.32 7.94
CA ILE A 24 -17.23 -9.16 6.84
C ILE A 24 -16.23 -8.04 7.16
N LYS A 25 -16.69 -6.86 7.62
CA LYS A 25 -15.80 -5.75 8.00
C LYS A 25 -14.81 -6.16 9.08
N ALA A 26 -15.30 -6.79 10.15
CA ALA A 26 -14.46 -7.22 11.27
C ALA A 26 -13.42 -8.27 10.82
N SER A 27 -13.84 -9.21 9.98
CA SER A 27 -12.94 -10.22 9.41
C SER A 27 -11.86 -9.59 8.54
N ILE A 28 -12.23 -8.67 7.64
CA ILE A 28 -11.28 -7.97 6.77
C ILE A 28 -10.29 -7.15 7.59
N ALA A 29 -10.75 -6.38 8.58
CA ALA A 29 -9.87 -5.57 9.42
C ALA A 29 -8.81 -6.43 10.14
N LYS A 30 -9.23 -7.54 10.75
CA LYS A 30 -8.32 -8.50 11.40
C LYS A 30 -7.31 -9.10 10.42
N ASN A 31 -7.77 -9.48 9.23
CA ASN A 31 -6.91 -10.14 8.25
C ASN A 31 -5.97 -9.17 7.53
N ILE A 32 -6.33 -7.88 7.38
CA ILE A 32 -5.42 -6.84 6.89
C ILE A 32 -4.23 -6.70 7.84
N GLU A 33 -4.47 -6.64 9.15
CA GLU A 33 -3.39 -6.55 10.13
C GLU A 33 -2.46 -7.78 10.07
N TRP A 34 -3.04 -8.97 10.05
CA TRP A 34 -2.28 -10.21 9.90
C TRP A 34 -1.47 -10.24 8.60
N GLN A 35 -2.11 -9.93 7.46
CA GLN A 35 -1.47 -9.95 6.15
C GLN A 35 -0.32 -8.95 6.06
N ASN A 36 -0.47 -7.75 6.61
CA ASN A 36 0.58 -6.73 6.62
C ASN A 36 1.83 -7.23 7.39
N ASN A 37 1.63 -7.92 8.52
CA ASN A 37 2.71 -8.51 9.29
C ASN A 37 3.41 -9.65 8.53
N GLU A 38 2.62 -10.50 7.84
CA GLU A 38 3.19 -11.57 7.01
C GLU A 38 3.97 -11.01 5.81
N ILE A 39 3.52 -9.93 5.16
CA ILE A 39 4.28 -9.28 4.08
C ILE A 39 5.64 -8.79 4.59
N VAL A 40 5.68 -8.08 5.72
CA VAL A 40 6.94 -7.57 6.28
C VAL A 40 7.90 -8.71 6.62
N LYS A 41 7.38 -9.82 7.14
CA LYS A 41 8.17 -11.02 7.41
C LYS A 41 8.71 -11.64 6.12
N GLN A 42 7.86 -11.85 5.12
CA GLN A 42 8.23 -12.46 3.85
C GLN A 42 9.20 -11.59 3.05
N GLU A 43 9.07 -10.26 3.10
CA GLU A 43 10.03 -9.33 2.46
C GLU A 43 11.45 -9.53 3.03
N LYS A 44 11.59 -9.72 4.35
CA LYS A 44 12.89 -9.99 5.00
C LYS A 44 13.44 -11.37 4.65
N GLU A 45 12.59 -12.39 4.69
CA GLU A 45 12.96 -13.76 4.31
C GLU A 45 13.42 -13.83 2.83
N LEU A 46 12.76 -13.07 1.96
CA LEU A 46 13.09 -13.02 0.54
C LEU A 46 14.45 -12.36 0.29
N ILE A 47 14.78 -11.27 0.99
CA ILE A 47 16.13 -10.65 0.91
C ILE A 47 17.20 -11.69 1.23
N ALA A 48 17.05 -12.40 2.36
CA ALA A 48 18.01 -13.44 2.76
C ALA A 48 18.09 -14.59 1.74
N ALA A 49 16.95 -15.01 1.17
CA ALA A 49 16.91 -16.05 0.15
C ALA A 49 17.59 -15.62 -1.17
N LEU A 50 17.49 -14.34 -1.55
CA LEU A 50 18.17 -13.79 -2.73
C LEU A 50 19.69 -13.74 -2.49
N GLU A 51 20.12 -13.27 -1.32
CA GLU A 51 21.55 -13.25 -0.95
C GLU A 51 22.16 -14.66 -0.93
N ALA A 52 21.43 -15.66 -0.40
CA ALA A 52 21.85 -17.05 -0.41
C ALA A 52 22.01 -17.64 -1.83
N GLN A 53 21.30 -17.08 -2.82
CA GLN A 53 21.42 -17.42 -4.24
C GLN A 53 22.55 -16.65 -4.95
N GLY A 54 23.31 -15.84 -4.21
CA GLY A 54 24.43 -15.06 -4.74
C GLY A 54 24.04 -13.70 -5.30
N ILE A 55 22.84 -13.19 -5.01
CA ILE A 55 22.41 -11.85 -5.41
C ILE A 55 22.91 -10.84 -4.37
N THR A 56 23.62 -9.80 -4.83
CA THR A 56 23.99 -8.67 -3.97
C THR A 56 22.84 -7.69 -3.84
N VAL A 57 22.28 -7.56 -2.64
CA VAL A 57 21.26 -6.55 -2.32
C VAL A 57 21.95 -5.28 -1.82
N ILE A 58 21.63 -4.14 -2.44
CA ILE A 58 22.18 -2.83 -2.07
C ILE A 58 21.06 -1.86 -1.69
N THR A 59 21.37 -0.93 -0.79
CA THR A 59 20.52 0.24 -0.53
C THR A 59 21.10 1.44 -1.27
N PRO A 60 20.40 2.00 -2.28
CA PRO A 60 20.90 3.17 -3.00
C PRO A 60 20.70 4.46 -2.18
N ASP A 61 21.18 5.58 -2.71
CA ASP A 61 20.83 6.91 -2.21
C ASP A 61 19.34 7.20 -2.47
N VAL A 62 18.50 6.87 -1.50
CA VAL A 62 17.04 7.02 -1.59
C VAL A 62 16.61 8.48 -1.81
N GLU A 63 17.37 9.45 -1.29
CA GLU A 63 16.98 10.86 -1.35
C GLU A 63 17.10 11.42 -2.77
N SER A 64 18.17 11.07 -3.49
CA SER A 64 18.31 11.45 -4.90
C SER A 64 17.14 10.96 -5.77
N PHE A 65 16.65 9.74 -5.53
CA PHE A 65 15.47 9.21 -6.22
C PHE A 65 14.20 9.95 -5.83
N ARG A 66 14.02 10.27 -4.54
CA ARG A 66 12.88 11.03 -4.03
C ARG A 66 12.81 12.42 -4.67
N VAL A 67 13.90 13.19 -4.63
CA VAL A 67 13.98 14.53 -5.22
C VAL A 67 13.66 14.52 -6.71
N ALA A 68 14.27 13.60 -7.46
CA ALA A 68 14.03 13.46 -8.90
C ALA A 68 12.54 13.15 -9.20
N THR A 69 11.91 12.28 -8.41
CA THR A 69 10.52 11.88 -8.56
C THR A 69 9.56 13.03 -8.22
N LEU A 70 9.79 13.71 -7.09
CA LEU A 70 8.94 14.81 -6.60
C LEU A 70 9.01 16.06 -7.49
N LYS A 71 10.11 16.25 -8.22
CA LYS A 71 10.20 17.33 -9.23
C LYS A 71 9.22 17.13 -10.40
N THR A 72 8.81 15.89 -10.67
CA THR A 72 8.05 15.55 -11.88
C THR A 72 6.63 15.10 -11.60
N LEU A 73 6.41 14.16 -10.67
CA LEU A 73 5.10 13.50 -10.54
C LEU A 73 4.00 14.42 -9.98
N PRO A 74 4.18 15.13 -8.85
CA PRO A 74 3.12 16.00 -8.33
C PRO A 74 2.65 17.05 -9.35
N PRO A 75 3.54 17.81 -10.04
CA PRO A 75 3.11 18.74 -11.09
C PRO A 75 2.43 18.06 -12.28
N MET A 76 2.95 16.90 -12.70
CA MET A 76 2.41 16.14 -13.84
C MET A 76 0.98 15.67 -13.60
N PHE A 77 0.64 15.33 -12.35
CA PHE A 77 -0.66 14.77 -12.01
C PHE A 77 -1.60 15.73 -11.28
N GLU A 78 -1.20 16.98 -11.03
CA GLU A 78 -2.04 17.97 -10.32
C GLU A 78 -3.46 18.07 -10.90
N ALA A 79 -3.58 18.13 -12.23
CA ALA A 79 -4.87 18.21 -12.91
C ALA A 79 -5.76 16.97 -12.69
N LYS A 80 -5.15 15.80 -12.44
CA LYS A 80 -5.87 14.53 -12.22
C LYS A 80 -6.16 14.28 -10.75
N TRP A 81 -5.23 14.61 -9.87
CA TRP A 81 -5.34 14.38 -8.42
C TRP A 81 -6.11 15.48 -7.72
N GLY A 82 -6.17 16.67 -8.31
CA GLY A 82 -6.60 17.89 -7.63
C GLY A 82 -5.40 18.64 -7.08
N LYS A 83 -5.48 19.98 -7.12
CA LYS A 83 -4.44 20.86 -6.60
C LYS A 83 -4.29 20.67 -5.09
N GLY A 84 -3.07 20.46 -4.62
CA GLY A 84 -2.76 20.29 -3.20
C GLY A 84 -2.96 18.87 -2.65
N THR A 85 -3.41 17.91 -3.47
CA THR A 85 -3.70 16.55 -3.00
C THR A 85 -2.46 15.83 -2.48
N TRP A 86 -1.31 15.97 -3.16
CA TRP A 86 -0.07 15.35 -2.69
C TRP A 86 0.35 15.87 -1.31
N GLU A 87 0.33 17.19 -1.14
CA GLU A 87 0.69 17.87 0.10
C GLU A 87 -0.24 17.46 1.24
N SER A 88 -1.56 17.47 0.99
CA SER A 88 -2.54 17.07 2.02
C SER A 88 -2.36 15.63 2.53
N ILE A 89 -1.88 14.71 1.68
CA ILE A 89 -1.63 13.32 2.10
C ILE A 89 -0.37 13.21 2.97
N GLN A 90 0.66 14.01 2.69
CA GLN A 90 1.87 14.07 3.52
C GLN A 90 1.55 14.54 4.94
N ASP A 91 0.58 15.44 5.11
CA ASP A 91 0.17 15.98 6.42
C ASP A 91 -0.65 15.00 7.28
N ILE A 92 -1.13 13.88 6.69
CA ILE A 92 -1.91 12.84 7.41
C ILE A 92 -0.99 11.81 8.10
N GLN A 93 0.29 11.75 7.71
CA GLN A 93 1.25 10.77 8.23
C GLN A 93 1.83 11.14 9.59
#